data_AF-A0A8J1Z1P4-F1
#
_entry.id   AF-A0A8J1Z1P4-F1
#
_cell.length_a   1.000
_cell.length_b   1.000
_cell.length_c   1.000
_cell.angle_alpha   90.00
_cell.angle_beta   90.00
_cell.angle_gamma   90.00
#
_symmetry.space_group_name_H-M   'P 1'
#
loop_
_entity.id
_entity.type
_entity.pdbx_description
1 polymer ?
#
loop_
_entity_poly.entity_id
_entity_poly.type
_entity_poly.pdbx_seq_one_letter_code
_entity_poly.pdbx_strand_id
1 'polypeptide(L)'
;MAVSRGGPNKGAAAPLGKKALKKQENEAKNGTPLLMTKQFWYGSVAIFLIFGAGIMQFGMLMSDFIGKGGISVGGVRYIDSATDDASLREAFFGGEPHVLYCSGNKTEHGLVPQVVTDMAKMIHKDKKTAATNFITSNCFKPMKSGKTIAERFNFGKNEGFIAVFANDDPPVQLNYLQSAEYVVKQIKPQLKTGIVKIVYKKDWEKIRKKRSYLLLGAKSSVQITKMHEVYTPELKTYRKTRIASVDTSFWEINTSEEVKSVMPKEDPDYGLAMCVVKVGKGDGLPEDDEEEDGESKGVKEKTEEEKRAEAKKAFKEKAASAAAESDKPAAGKKSGKKWRIGYLKDWEGDAPGEFLRACGAGGDESWQVTDKRPEVRVIPSKPKVVKRPGRGRGGAAADAAVGGDDDGTRKGGKERIGRREEKSKEEEDDEDDEPAPGEGEEGGEEEEENLFGEEENSGETAGDEV
;
A
#
# COMPACT_ATOMS: atom_id res chain seq x y z
N MET A 1 26.62 46.49 -14.54
CA MET A 1 25.33 45.83 -14.85
C MET A 1 24.30 46.39 -13.88
N ALA A 2 23.28 47.05 -14.42
CA ALA A 2 22.35 47.88 -13.69
C ALA A 2 21.29 47.05 -12.94
N VAL A 3 21.05 47.41 -11.68
CA VAL A 3 20.04 46.80 -10.81
C VAL A 3 18.78 47.66 -10.86
N SER A 4 17.72 47.12 -11.48
CA SER A 4 16.38 47.74 -11.51
C SER A 4 15.58 47.34 -10.28
N ARG A 5 15.16 48.33 -9.48
CA ARG A 5 14.28 48.17 -8.32
C ARG A 5 12.83 48.39 -8.77
N GLY A 6 12.04 47.32 -8.86
CA GLY A 6 10.60 47.39 -9.04
C GLY A 6 9.89 47.60 -7.70
N GLY A 7 9.14 48.71 -7.58
CA GLY A 7 8.32 49.03 -6.42
C GLY A 7 6.93 48.34 -6.44
N PRO A 8 6.26 48.21 -5.29
CA PRO A 8 4.95 47.57 -5.21
C PRO A 8 3.80 48.49 -5.63
N ASN A 9 2.99 48.03 -6.59
CA ASN A 9 1.71 48.62 -6.97
C ASN A 9 0.68 48.42 -5.85
N LYS A 10 0.25 49.52 -5.22
CA LYS A 10 -0.92 49.56 -4.32
C LYS A 10 -2.15 49.88 -5.16
N GLY A 11 -2.92 48.86 -5.53
CA GLY A 11 -4.27 49.03 -6.07
C GLY A 11 -5.24 49.35 -4.94
N ALA A 12 -5.66 50.61 -4.84
CA ALA A 12 -6.70 51.05 -3.90
C ALA A 12 -8.08 50.66 -4.44
N ALA A 13 -8.84 49.89 -3.66
CA ALA A 13 -10.25 49.64 -3.91
C ALA A 13 -11.05 50.94 -3.71
N ALA A 14 -11.77 51.36 -4.75
CA ALA A 14 -12.63 52.54 -4.71
C ALA A 14 -13.83 52.32 -3.76
N PRO A 15 -14.10 53.23 -2.81
CA PRO A 15 -15.28 53.13 -1.96
C PRO A 15 -16.55 53.43 -2.76
N LEU A 16 -17.52 52.51 -2.69
CA LEU A 16 -18.86 52.67 -3.26
C LEU A 16 -19.51 53.97 -2.73
N GLY A 17 -19.96 54.81 -3.66
CA GLY A 17 -20.47 56.13 -3.39
C GLY A 17 -21.76 56.12 -2.54
N LYS A 18 -21.79 56.99 -1.51
CA LYS A 18 -22.91 57.19 -0.55
C LYS A 18 -24.28 57.47 -1.17
N LYS A 19 -24.37 57.67 -2.50
CA LYS A 19 -25.63 57.84 -3.24
C LYS A 19 -26.33 56.52 -3.58
N ALA A 20 -25.59 55.41 -3.69
CA ALA A 20 -26.20 54.08 -3.93
C ALA A 20 -26.90 53.55 -2.66
N LEU A 21 -26.31 53.76 -1.48
CA LEU A 21 -26.90 53.35 -0.19
C LEU A 21 -28.18 54.12 0.15
N LYS A 22 -28.28 55.41 -0.20
CA LYS A 22 -29.51 56.19 0.04
C LYS A 22 -30.67 55.87 -0.90
N LYS A 23 -30.41 55.22 -2.04
CA LYS A 23 -31.49 54.78 -2.95
C LYS A 23 -32.16 53.50 -2.43
N GLN A 24 -31.40 52.55 -1.89
CA GLN A 24 -31.96 51.34 -1.26
C GLN A 24 -32.75 51.64 0.02
N GLU A 25 -32.34 52.62 0.82
CA GLU A 25 -33.03 52.90 2.09
C GLU A 25 -34.40 53.59 1.92
N ASN A 26 -34.64 54.25 0.79
CA ASN A 26 -35.93 54.90 0.51
C ASN A 26 -36.95 53.96 -0.18
N GLU A 27 -36.51 52.88 -0.81
CA GLU A 27 -37.42 51.86 -1.38
C GLU A 27 -37.98 50.94 -0.28
N ALA A 28 -37.29 50.78 0.85
CA ALA A 28 -37.77 50.00 2.00
C ALA A 28 -38.90 50.68 2.81
N LYS A 29 -39.06 52.01 2.69
CA LYS A 29 -40.02 52.77 3.53
C LYS A 29 -41.38 53.00 2.88
N ASN A 30 -41.54 52.68 1.59
CA ASN A 30 -42.80 52.82 0.86
C ASN A 30 -43.45 51.46 0.51
N GLY A 31 -43.09 50.40 1.25
CA GLY A 31 -43.75 49.10 1.12
C GLY A 31 -45.24 49.23 1.45
N THR A 32 -46.07 49.16 0.41
CA THR A 32 -47.52 49.00 0.50
C THR A 32 -47.85 47.85 1.44
N PRO A 33 -48.87 47.99 2.32
CA PRO A 33 -49.29 46.91 3.20
C PRO A 33 -49.70 45.72 2.34
N LEU A 34 -48.85 44.69 2.33
CA LEU A 34 -49.08 43.44 1.63
C LEU A 34 -50.28 42.78 2.33
N LEU A 35 -51.47 42.99 1.78
CA LEU A 35 -52.66 42.22 2.10
C LEU A 35 -52.30 40.75 1.84
N MET A 36 -51.97 40.02 2.92
CA MET A 36 -51.72 38.59 2.89
C MET A 36 -53.01 37.88 2.46
N THR A 37 -53.19 37.76 1.15
CA THR A 37 -54.18 36.86 0.57
C THR A 37 -53.73 35.44 0.86
N LYS A 38 -54.69 34.56 1.18
CA LYS A 38 -54.47 33.16 1.58
C LYS A 38 -53.57 32.35 0.62
N GLN A 39 -53.37 32.82 -0.61
CA GLN A 39 -52.47 32.20 -1.60
C GLN A 39 -50.98 32.27 -1.22
N PHE A 40 -50.52 33.28 -0.48
CA PHE A 40 -49.11 33.36 -0.05
C PHE A 40 -48.73 32.31 1.01
N TRP A 41 -49.70 31.88 1.82
CA TRP A 41 -49.49 30.84 2.84
C TRP A 41 -49.31 29.45 2.21
N TYR A 42 -50.10 29.12 1.18
CA TYR A 42 -49.93 27.86 0.44
C TYR A 42 -48.63 27.84 -0.38
N GLY A 43 -48.21 28.96 -0.97
CA GLY A 43 -46.92 29.05 -1.67
C GLY A 43 -45.71 28.89 -0.73
N SER A 44 -45.79 29.43 0.49
CA SER A 44 -44.72 29.30 1.48
C SER A 44 -44.59 27.86 2.00
N VAL A 45 -45.71 27.15 2.20
CA VAL A 45 -45.71 25.74 2.61
C VAL A 45 -45.17 24.83 1.51
N ALA A 46 -45.46 25.11 0.23
CA ALA A 46 -44.90 24.35 -0.90
C ALA A 46 -43.37 24.52 -1.01
N ILE A 47 -42.85 25.75 -0.83
CA ILE A 47 -41.40 26.00 -0.81
C ILE A 47 -40.73 25.28 0.37
N PHE A 48 -41.33 25.29 1.57
CA PHE A 48 -40.81 24.54 2.72
C PHE A 48 -40.87 23.01 2.54
N LEU A 49 -41.83 22.48 1.76
CA LEU A 49 -41.89 21.05 1.44
C LEU A 49 -40.83 20.64 0.39
N ILE A 50 -40.63 21.46 -0.64
CA ILE A 50 -39.62 21.21 -1.69
C ILE A 50 -38.19 21.36 -1.13
N PHE A 51 -37.94 22.40 -0.32
CA PHE A 51 -36.63 22.58 0.34
C PHE A 51 -36.45 21.71 1.58
N GLY A 52 -37.53 21.30 2.27
CA GLY A 52 -37.47 20.43 3.45
C GLY A 52 -36.96 19.01 3.14
N ALA A 53 -37.34 18.47 1.97
CA ALA A 53 -36.79 17.20 1.48
C ALA A 53 -35.30 17.33 1.10
N GLY A 54 -34.91 18.45 0.46
CA GLY A 54 -33.51 18.74 0.12
C GLY A 54 -32.61 18.97 1.34
N ILE A 55 -33.12 19.59 2.41
CA ILE A 55 -32.38 19.82 3.66
C ILE A 55 -32.09 18.50 4.39
N MET A 56 -32.95 17.48 4.30
CA MET A 56 -32.62 16.16 4.86
C MET A 56 -31.55 15.42 4.06
N GLN A 57 -31.56 15.49 2.72
CA GLN A 57 -30.48 14.92 1.90
C GLN A 57 -29.16 15.67 2.06
N PHE A 58 -29.19 17.01 2.10
CA PHE A 58 -28.02 17.83 2.40
C PHE A 58 -27.55 17.62 3.84
N GLY A 59 -28.47 17.44 4.78
CA GLY A 59 -28.20 17.10 6.17
C GLY A 59 -27.52 15.74 6.32
N MET A 60 -27.95 14.73 5.56
CA MET A 60 -27.28 13.42 5.51
C MET A 60 -25.88 13.53 4.90
N LEU A 61 -25.73 14.22 3.76
CA LEU A 61 -24.43 14.48 3.13
C LEU A 61 -23.47 15.26 4.02
N MET A 62 -23.97 16.25 4.77
CA MET A 62 -23.18 17.02 5.73
C MET A 62 -22.94 16.27 7.03
N SER A 63 -23.85 15.36 7.45
CA SER A 63 -23.66 14.55 8.66
C SER A 63 -22.56 13.51 8.49
N ASP A 64 -22.36 12.95 7.28
CA ASP A 64 -21.17 12.14 6.98
C ASP A 64 -19.89 13.00 6.94
N PHE A 65 -20.00 14.27 6.55
CA PHE A 65 -18.91 15.23 6.55
C PHE A 65 -18.52 15.72 7.97
N ILE A 66 -19.49 15.80 8.89
CA ILE A 66 -19.30 16.33 10.25
C ILE A 66 -19.07 15.19 11.27
N GLY A 67 -19.75 14.05 11.11
CA GLY A 67 -19.78 12.94 12.05
C GLY A 67 -18.47 12.15 12.17
N LYS A 68 -17.58 12.24 11.18
CA LYS A 68 -16.22 11.67 11.22
C LYS A 68 -15.10 12.71 11.35
N GLY A 69 -15.42 13.91 11.85
CA GLY A 69 -14.49 14.77 12.60
C GLY A 69 -13.22 15.20 11.87
N GLY A 70 -13.33 16.03 10.83
CA GLY A 70 -12.19 16.78 10.31
C GLY A 70 -12.58 17.71 9.17
N ILE A 71 -12.15 18.97 9.24
CA ILE A 71 -12.22 19.90 8.10
C ILE A 71 -11.27 19.35 7.04
N SER A 72 -11.83 18.78 5.96
CA SER A 72 -11.05 18.38 4.79
C SER A 72 -10.86 19.60 3.89
N VAL A 73 -9.64 20.13 3.83
CA VAL A 73 -9.30 21.21 2.90
C VAL A 73 -8.63 20.57 1.69
N GLY A 74 -9.31 20.57 0.54
CA GLY A 74 -8.77 20.03 -0.70
C GLY A 74 -8.51 18.51 -0.68
N GLY A 75 -9.28 17.76 0.11
CA GLY A 75 -9.14 16.30 0.21
C GLY A 75 -8.11 15.83 1.24
N VAL A 76 -7.50 16.76 1.99
CA VAL A 76 -6.55 16.44 3.08
C VAL A 76 -7.24 16.65 4.42
N ARG A 77 -7.31 15.58 5.24
CA ARG A 77 -7.92 15.61 6.57
C ARG A 77 -6.88 15.97 7.64
N TYR A 78 -7.19 16.93 8.50
CA TYR A 78 -6.37 17.22 9.67
C TYR A 78 -6.69 16.25 10.82
N ILE A 79 -5.66 15.71 11.47
CA ILE A 79 -5.77 14.83 12.64
C ILE A 79 -4.86 15.39 13.74
N ASP A 80 -5.41 15.67 14.93
CA ASP A 80 -4.57 16.06 16.07
C ASP A 80 -3.95 14.82 16.71
N SER A 81 -2.61 14.78 16.71
CA SER A 81 -1.83 13.68 17.29
C SER A 81 -2.09 13.44 18.79
N ALA A 82 -2.56 14.44 19.53
CA ALA A 82 -2.80 14.31 20.96
C ALA A 82 -4.18 13.72 21.30
N THR A 83 -5.23 14.08 20.54
CA THR A 83 -6.61 13.70 20.86
C THR A 83 -7.04 12.44 20.11
N ASP A 84 -6.67 12.32 18.83
CA ASP A 84 -7.29 11.41 17.86
C ASP A 84 -6.45 10.15 17.62
N ASP A 85 -5.96 9.53 18.70
CA ASP A 85 -5.12 8.33 18.65
C ASP A 85 -5.79 7.18 17.85
N ALA A 86 -7.12 7.07 17.89
CA ALA A 86 -7.85 6.05 17.14
C ALA A 86 -7.69 6.21 15.62
N SER A 87 -7.87 7.43 15.10
CA SER A 87 -7.71 7.72 13.67
C SER A 87 -6.26 7.61 13.20
N LEU A 88 -5.29 7.98 14.04
CA LEU A 88 -3.88 7.72 13.74
C LEU A 88 -3.55 6.23 13.73
N ARG A 89 -4.06 5.45 14.68
CA ARG A 89 -3.90 3.98 14.70
C ARG A 89 -4.51 3.35 13.46
N GLU A 90 -5.68 3.80 13.06
CA GLU A 90 -6.32 3.38 11.81
C GLU A 90 -5.46 3.76 10.60
N ALA A 91 -4.90 4.98 10.55
CA ALA A 91 -4.03 5.40 9.46
C ALA A 91 -2.75 4.55 9.35
N PHE A 92 -2.16 4.16 10.48
CA PHE A 92 -0.89 3.45 10.51
C PHE A 92 -1.05 1.93 10.40
N PHE A 93 -2.12 1.37 10.96
CA PHE A 93 -2.31 -0.08 11.13
C PHE A 93 -3.64 -0.59 10.56
N GLY A 94 -4.45 0.29 9.97
CA GLY A 94 -5.70 -0.04 9.29
C GLY A 94 -5.51 -0.71 7.94
N GLY A 95 -4.30 -0.68 7.37
CA GLY A 95 -3.94 -1.34 6.11
C GLY A 95 -4.34 -0.56 4.87
N GLU A 96 -5.34 0.33 4.99
CA GLU A 96 -5.65 1.31 3.95
C GLU A 96 -4.47 2.26 3.73
N PRO A 97 -4.21 2.65 2.47
CA PRO A 97 -3.11 3.54 2.14
C PRO A 97 -3.38 4.95 2.68
N HIS A 98 -2.45 5.46 3.48
CA HIS A 98 -2.45 6.81 4.00
C HIS A 98 -1.18 7.55 3.58
N VAL A 99 -1.35 8.79 3.12
CA VAL A 99 -0.26 9.73 2.87
C VAL A 99 -0.35 10.80 3.96
N LEU A 100 0.61 10.76 4.88
CA LEU A 100 0.72 11.69 6.00
C LEU A 100 1.67 12.82 5.66
N TYR A 101 1.16 14.05 5.61
CA TYR A 101 1.99 15.24 5.67
C TYR A 101 2.32 15.56 7.13
N CYS A 102 3.62 15.53 7.45
CA CYS A 102 4.12 15.79 8.79
C CYS A 102 4.42 17.27 8.98
N SER A 103 3.52 17.99 9.65
CA SER A 103 3.76 19.37 10.09
C SER A 103 4.61 19.40 11.36
N GLY A 104 5.21 20.55 11.63
CA GLY A 104 5.90 20.85 12.89
C GLY A 104 5.16 21.91 13.70
N ASN A 105 5.67 22.23 14.88
CA ASN A 105 5.02 23.17 15.80
C ASN A 105 4.80 24.57 15.19
N LYS A 106 5.63 24.97 14.23
CA LYS A 106 5.51 26.26 13.53
C LYS A 106 4.45 26.26 12.43
N THR A 107 4.15 25.07 11.90
CA THR A 107 3.29 24.87 10.72
C THR A 107 1.99 24.15 11.06
N GLU A 108 1.74 23.83 12.33
CA GLU A 108 0.54 23.12 12.81
C GLU A 108 -0.77 23.81 12.44
N HIS A 109 -0.79 25.15 12.48
CA HIS A 109 -1.93 25.98 12.06
C HIS A 109 -1.77 26.56 10.64
N GLY A 110 -0.72 26.16 9.93
CA GLY A 110 -0.46 26.59 8.57
C GLY A 110 -1.41 25.93 7.57
N LEU A 111 -1.60 26.57 6.42
CA LEU A 111 -2.25 25.93 5.29
C LEU A 111 -1.39 24.75 4.81
N VAL A 112 -2.04 23.63 4.50
CA VAL A 112 -1.39 22.48 3.86
C VAL A 112 -0.75 22.96 2.56
N PRO A 113 0.54 22.65 2.29
CA PRO A 113 1.20 23.10 1.07
C PRO A 113 0.43 22.67 -0.18
N GLN A 114 0.32 23.57 -1.16
CA GLN A 114 -0.42 23.32 -2.41
C GLN A 114 0.03 22.02 -3.10
N VAL A 115 1.33 21.71 -3.03
CA VAL A 115 1.90 20.46 -3.54
C VAL A 115 1.17 19.23 -3.00
N VAL A 116 0.87 19.17 -1.70
CA VAL A 116 0.17 18.03 -1.07
C VAL A 116 -1.28 17.94 -1.57
N THR A 117 -1.96 19.08 -1.70
CA THR A 117 -3.33 19.16 -2.21
C THR A 117 -3.40 18.69 -3.68
N ASP A 118 -2.44 19.10 -4.51
CA ASP A 118 -2.37 18.70 -5.90
C ASP A 118 -2.00 17.22 -6.05
N MET A 119 -1.16 16.68 -5.16
CA MET A 119 -0.90 15.23 -5.07
C MET A 119 -2.18 14.45 -4.78
N ALA A 120 -2.98 14.90 -3.81
CA ALA A 120 -4.25 14.25 -3.46
C ALA A 120 -5.18 14.18 -4.68
N LYS A 121 -5.37 15.31 -5.38
CA LYS A 121 -6.16 15.35 -6.62
C LYS A 121 -5.64 14.37 -7.68
N MET A 122 -4.32 14.31 -7.90
CA MET A 122 -3.73 13.41 -8.89
C MET A 122 -3.88 11.93 -8.53
N ILE A 123 -3.78 11.59 -7.24
CA ILE A 123 -3.93 10.21 -6.77
C ILE A 123 -5.40 9.76 -6.78
N HIS A 124 -6.33 10.66 -6.46
CA HIS A 124 -7.76 10.37 -6.53
C HIS A 124 -8.29 10.23 -7.95
N LYS A 125 -7.66 10.87 -8.94
CA LYS A 125 -7.96 10.65 -10.37
C LYS A 125 -7.60 9.23 -10.85
N ASP A 126 -6.63 8.57 -10.22
CA ASP A 126 -6.18 7.23 -10.60
C ASP A 126 -7.01 6.15 -9.86
N LYS A 127 -7.84 5.40 -10.60
CA LYS A 127 -8.72 4.35 -10.06
C LYS A 127 -7.98 3.30 -9.22
N LYS A 128 -6.69 3.04 -9.47
CA LYS A 128 -5.90 2.04 -8.74
C LYS A 128 -5.47 2.54 -7.36
N THR A 129 -5.35 3.86 -7.19
CA THR A 129 -4.91 4.52 -5.95
C THR A 129 -5.97 5.43 -5.32
N ALA A 130 -7.17 5.51 -5.89
CA ALA A 130 -8.23 6.40 -5.43
C ALA A 130 -8.64 6.20 -3.97
N ALA A 131 -8.47 5.00 -3.42
CA ALA A 131 -8.71 4.71 -1.99
C ALA A 131 -7.64 5.26 -1.03
N THR A 132 -6.70 6.09 -1.51
CA THR A 132 -5.64 6.66 -0.68
C THR A 132 -6.15 7.86 0.11
N ASN A 133 -6.02 7.79 1.43
CA ASN A 133 -6.39 8.86 2.33
C ASN A 133 -5.22 9.82 2.52
N PHE A 134 -5.48 11.12 2.46
CA PHE A 134 -4.48 12.14 2.75
C PHE A 134 -4.75 12.75 4.11
N ILE A 135 -3.76 12.71 4.98
CA ILE A 135 -3.87 13.23 6.33
C ILE A 135 -2.73 14.21 6.62
N THR A 136 -2.98 15.17 7.49
CA THR A 136 -1.97 16.08 8.02
C THR A 136 -1.99 16.03 9.53
N SER A 137 -0.81 15.93 10.15
CA SER A 137 -0.67 15.90 11.61
C SER A 137 0.69 16.43 12.04
N ASN A 138 0.77 16.94 13.27
CA ASN A 138 2.04 17.37 13.87
C ASN A 138 2.82 16.13 14.34
N CYS A 139 3.76 15.66 13.52
CA CYS A 139 4.51 14.43 13.77
C CYS A 139 5.52 14.52 14.93
N PHE A 140 5.73 15.72 15.48
CA PHE A 140 6.63 16.00 16.59
C PHE A 140 5.91 16.24 17.91
N LYS A 141 4.57 16.17 17.91
CA LYS A 141 3.76 16.22 19.12
C LYS A 141 3.70 14.81 19.74
N PRO A 142 3.87 14.66 21.06
CA PRO A 142 3.79 13.36 21.71
C PRO A 142 2.37 12.81 21.62
N MET A 143 2.24 11.53 21.25
CA MET A 143 0.98 10.79 21.28
C MET A 143 0.67 10.34 22.73
N LYS A 144 -0.48 9.68 22.95
CA LYS A 144 -0.84 9.09 24.26
C LYS A 144 0.19 8.08 24.79
N SER A 145 0.99 7.48 23.90
CA SER A 145 2.11 6.59 24.27
C SER A 145 3.33 7.33 24.83
N GLY A 146 3.36 8.66 24.76
CA GLY A 146 4.49 9.51 25.13
C GLY A 146 5.55 9.67 24.03
N LYS A 147 5.57 8.79 23.02
CA LYS A 147 6.43 8.92 21.83
C LYS A 147 5.75 9.79 20.77
N THR A 148 6.54 10.53 19.99
CA THR A 148 6.06 11.24 18.79
C THR A 148 5.93 10.28 17.60
N ILE A 149 5.18 10.67 16.56
CA ILE A 149 5.09 9.88 15.31
C ILE A 149 6.49 9.75 14.67
N ALA A 150 7.25 10.84 14.63
CA ALA A 150 8.59 10.88 14.06
C ALA A 150 9.57 9.95 14.80
N GLU A 151 9.49 9.87 16.13
CA GLU A 151 10.30 8.93 16.92
C GLU A 151 9.85 7.49 16.71
N ARG A 152 8.53 7.23 16.68
CA ARG A 152 8.00 5.86 16.52
C ARG A 152 8.44 5.20 15.23
N PHE A 153 8.49 5.95 14.14
CA PHE A 153 8.86 5.43 12.82
C PHE A 153 10.26 5.87 12.35
N ASN A 154 11.03 6.51 13.23
CA ASN A 154 12.40 6.98 12.98
C ASN A 154 12.53 7.90 11.74
N PHE A 155 11.64 8.88 11.60
CA PHE A 155 11.65 9.85 10.49
C PHE A 155 12.66 11.00 10.66
N GLY A 156 13.47 11.00 11.72
CA GLY A 156 14.41 12.08 12.03
C GLY A 156 13.71 13.36 12.54
N LYS A 157 14.36 14.51 12.35
CA LYS A 157 13.98 15.80 12.98
C LYS A 157 13.48 16.88 12.00
N ASN A 158 13.43 16.57 10.70
CA ASN A 158 13.06 17.55 9.68
C ASN A 158 11.53 17.67 9.63
N GLU A 159 10.99 18.88 9.64
CA GLU A 159 9.55 19.13 9.44
C GLU A 159 9.16 19.23 7.95
N GLY A 160 7.87 19.10 7.65
CA GLY A 160 7.34 19.31 6.30
C GLY A 160 7.59 18.18 5.30
N PHE A 161 7.82 16.95 5.79
CA PHE A 161 7.98 15.77 4.93
C PHE A 161 6.65 15.03 4.73
N ILE A 162 6.64 14.12 3.77
CA ILE A 162 5.53 13.19 3.54
C ILE A 162 5.97 11.79 3.98
N ALA A 163 5.12 11.11 4.74
CA ALA A 163 5.26 9.71 5.07
C ALA A 163 4.14 8.91 4.39
N VAL A 164 4.50 7.81 3.72
CA VAL A 164 3.55 6.93 3.05
C VAL A 164 3.38 5.66 3.86
N PHE A 165 2.17 5.39 4.30
CA PHE A 165 1.76 4.18 5.00
C PHE A 165 0.87 3.39 4.06
N ALA A 166 1.31 2.21 3.62
CA ALA A 166 0.51 1.38 2.73
C ALA A 166 0.81 -0.10 2.94
N ASN A 167 -0.25 -0.92 2.86
CA ASN A 167 -0.13 -2.37 2.73
C ASN A 167 0.75 -3.05 3.81
N ASP A 168 0.71 -2.55 5.04
CA ASP A 168 1.53 -3.04 6.18
C ASP A 168 3.05 -3.01 5.91
N ASP A 169 3.53 -2.16 5.00
CA ASP A 169 4.95 -1.88 4.81
C ASP A 169 5.48 -0.87 5.83
N PRO A 170 6.76 -0.96 6.22
CA PRO A 170 7.42 0.12 6.93
C PRO A 170 7.24 1.43 6.15
N PRO A 171 6.85 2.53 6.81
CA PRO A 171 6.51 3.74 6.09
C PRO A 171 7.74 4.35 5.42
N VAL A 172 7.53 4.95 4.25
CA VAL A 172 8.60 5.61 3.49
C VAL A 172 8.48 7.11 3.66
N GLN A 173 9.57 7.74 4.09
CA GLN A 173 9.69 9.19 4.23
C GLN A 173 10.22 9.83 2.95
N LEU A 174 9.54 10.88 2.50
CA LEU A 174 9.94 11.72 1.38
C LEU A 174 10.15 13.16 1.87
N ASN A 175 11.41 13.58 1.91
CA ASN A 175 11.81 14.91 2.40
C ASN A 175 11.73 16.01 1.34
N TYR A 176 11.67 15.63 0.06
CA TYR A 176 11.79 16.58 -1.04
C TYR A 176 10.53 16.65 -1.87
N LEU A 177 9.86 17.80 -1.80
CA LEU A 177 8.56 18.05 -2.42
C LEU A 177 8.70 19.10 -3.55
N GLN A 178 9.48 18.80 -4.60
CA GLN A 178 9.68 19.73 -5.73
C GLN A 178 8.37 20.07 -6.43
N SER A 179 7.64 19.03 -6.81
CA SER A 179 6.39 19.11 -7.54
C SER A 179 5.52 17.93 -7.15
N ALA A 180 4.21 18.14 -7.21
CA ALA A 180 3.25 17.11 -6.85
C ALA A 180 3.39 15.88 -7.76
N GLU A 181 3.65 16.09 -9.05
CA GLU A 181 3.82 15.03 -10.05
C GLU A 181 5.03 14.13 -9.74
N TYR A 182 6.17 14.73 -9.38
CA TYR A 182 7.37 13.99 -9.02
C TYR A 182 7.13 13.09 -7.80
N VAL A 183 6.50 13.63 -6.76
CA VAL A 183 6.20 12.87 -5.54
C VAL A 183 5.19 11.77 -5.83
N VAL A 184 4.13 12.05 -6.60
CA VAL A 184 3.14 11.05 -7.03
C VAL A 184 3.81 9.88 -7.76
N LYS A 185 4.75 10.15 -8.67
CA LYS A 185 5.52 9.10 -9.39
C LYS A 185 6.30 8.19 -8.43
N GLN A 186 6.82 8.74 -7.32
CA GLN A 186 7.55 7.96 -6.32
C GLN A 186 6.64 7.12 -5.41
N ILE A 187 5.47 7.64 -5.03
CA ILE A 187 4.58 6.97 -4.06
C ILE A 187 3.63 5.98 -4.73
N LYS A 188 3.21 6.20 -5.99
CA LYS A 188 2.28 5.31 -6.71
C LYS A 188 2.68 3.83 -6.64
N PRO A 189 3.96 3.42 -6.86
CA PRO A 189 4.37 2.02 -6.73
C PRO A 189 4.15 1.43 -5.34
N GLN A 190 4.21 2.24 -4.28
CA GLN A 190 4.01 1.80 -2.89
C GLN A 190 2.52 1.64 -2.54
N LEU A 191 1.66 2.46 -3.16
CA LEU A 191 0.21 2.44 -2.98
C LEU A 191 -0.46 1.27 -3.72
N LYS A 192 0.21 0.71 -4.74
CA LYS A 192 -0.29 -0.44 -5.51
C LYS A 192 -0.34 -1.69 -4.63
N THR A 193 -1.50 -2.33 -4.63
CA THR A 193 -1.69 -3.68 -4.12
C THR A 193 -1.37 -4.68 -5.24
N GLY A 194 -0.79 -5.81 -4.89
CA GLY A 194 -0.48 -6.85 -5.88
C GLY A 194 -0.02 -8.13 -5.21
N ILE A 195 -0.06 -9.21 -5.98
CA ILE A 195 0.44 -10.51 -5.57
C ILE A 195 1.94 -10.57 -5.88
N VAL A 196 2.76 -10.79 -4.85
CA VAL A 196 4.22 -10.85 -5.00
C VAL A 196 4.63 -12.25 -5.45
N LYS A 197 5.11 -12.38 -6.68
CA LYS A 197 5.68 -13.64 -7.18
C LYS A 197 7.05 -13.90 -6.55
N ILE A 198 7.19 -15.04 -5.86
CA ILE A 198 8.45 -15.47 -5.26
C ILE A 198 9.31 -16.14 -6.34
N VAL A 199 10.22 -15.36 -6.91
CA VAL A 199 11.20 -15.86 -7.89
C VAL A 199 12.53 -16.16 -7.21
N TYR A 200 12.89 -15.36 -6.21
CA TYR A 200 14.15 -15.48 -5.48
C TYR A 200 13.92 -15.60 -3.98
N LYS A 201 14.94 -16.11 -3.27
CA LYS A 201 14.94 -16.18 -1.81
C LYS A 201 14.71 -14.81 -1.16
N LYS A 202 15.22 -13.73 -1.77
CA LYS A 202 15.02 -12.36 -1.28
C LYS A 202 13.56 -11.93 -1.27
N ASP A 203 12.75 -12.40 -2.23
CA ASP A 203 11.32 -12.08 -2.29
C ASP A 203 10.59 -12.75 -1.14
N TRP A 204 10.91 -14.03 -0.90
CA TRP A 204 10.43 -14.76 0.28
C TRP A 204 10.86 -14.08 1.59
N GLU A 205 12.11 -13.62 1.69
CA GLU A 205 12.60 -12.94 2.89
C GLU A 205 11.89 -11.61 3.18
N LYS A 206 11.36 -10.93 2.17
CA LYS A 206 10.53 -9.73 2.35
C LYS A 206 9.14 -10.09 2.87
N ILE A 207 8.48 -11.06 2.24
CA ILE A 207 7.13 -11.52 2.65
C ILE A 207 7.17 -12.13 4.04
N ARG A 208 8.20 -12.92 4.34
CA ARG A 208 8.35 -13.49 5.68
C ARG A 208 8.63 -12.43 6.75
N LYS A 209 8.88 -11.16 6.49
CA LYS A 209 8.98 -10.19 7.60
C LYS A 209 7.60 -9.73 8.10
N LYS A 210 6.54 -10.04 7.33
CA LYS A 210 5.18 -9.61 7.63
C LYS A 210 4.55 -10.38 8.78
N ARG A 211 3.62 -9.70 9.45
CA ARG A 211 2.80 -10.24 10.53
C ARG A 211 1.82 -11.27 9.98
N SER A 212 1.11 -10.96 8.90
CA SER A 212 0.23 -11.87 8.19
C SER A 212 0.55 -11.90 6.70
N TYR A 213 0.46 -13.08 6.09
CA TYR A 213 0.58 -13.24 4.65
C TYR A 213 -0.16 -14.49 4.18
N LEU A 214 -0.67 -14.42 2.96
CA LEU A 214 -1.29 -15.52 2.24
C LEU A 214 -0.28 -16.03 1.19
N LEU A 215 0.05 -17.32 1.26
CA LEU A 215 0.93 -17.98 0.32
C LEU A 215 0.09 -18.86 -0.63
N LEU A 216 0.17 -18.55 -1.92
CA LEU A 216 -0.47 -19.28 -3.02
C LEU A 216 0.56 -20.20 -3.67
N GLY A 217 0.45 -21.50 -3.47
CA GLY A 217 1.37 -22.50 -3.98
C GLY A 217 0.71 -23.42 -4.99
N ALA A 218 1.24 -23.51 -6.21
CA ALA A 218 0.80 -24.48 -7.19
C ALA A 218 1.98 -24.92 -8.08
N LYS A 219 1.89 -26.08 -8.72
CA LYS A 219 2.94 -26.56 -9.64
C LYS A 219 2.79 -25.99 -11.05
N SER A 220 1.56 -25.75 -11.48
CA SER A 220 1.27 -25.22 -12.81
C SER A 220 1.18 -23.69 -12.78
N SER A 221 1.76 -23.03 -13.77
CA SER A 221 1.58 -21.57 -13.94
C SER A 221 0.13 -21.21 -14.18
N VAL A 222 -0.65 -22.08 -14.83
CA VAL A 222 -2.08 -21.87 -15.10
C VAL A 222 -2.88 -21.81 -13.81
N GLN A 223 -2.59 -22.71 -12.86
CA GLN A 223 -3.21 -22.70 -11.52
C GLN A 223 -2.85 -21.41 -10.77
N ILE A 224 -1.59 -20.95 -10.86
CA ILE A 224 -1.17 -19.69 -10.25
C ILE A 224 -1.95 -18.51 -10.83
N THR A 225 -2.12 -18.45 -12.15
CA THR A 225 -2.90 -17.39 -12.82
C THR A 225 -4.36 -17.42 -12.36
N LYS A 226 -4.99 -18.60 -12.30
CA LYS A 226 -6.36 -18.74 -11.77
C LYS A 226 -6.47 -18.24 -10.32
N MET A 227 -5.53 -18.59 -9.45
CA MET A 227 -5.51 -18.06 -8.08
C MET A 227 -5.33 -16.53 -8.05
N HIS A 228 -4.56 -15.97 -9.00
CA HIS A 228 -4.38 -14.51 -9.10
C HIS A 228 -5.69 -13.83 -9.49
N GLU A 229 -6.43 -14.38 -10.46
CA GLU A 229 -7.74 -13.87 -10.87
C GLU A 229 -8.73 -13.84 -9.71
N VAL A 230 -8.76 -14.90 -8.89
CA VAL A 230 -9.62 -14.99 -7.70
C VAL A 230 -9.27 -13.93 -6.65
N TYR A 231 -7.98 -13.73 -6.35
CA TYR A 231 -7.56 -12.85 -5.25
C TYR A 231 -7.33 -11.38 -5.65
N THR A 232 -7.13 -11.08 -6.93
CA THR A 232 -6.92 -9.71 -7.40
C THR A 232 -8.06 -8.74 -7.03
N PRO A 233 -9.36 -9.08 -7.16
CA PRO A 233 -10.43 -8.19 -6.71
C PRO A 233 -10.39 -7.96 -5.19
N GLU A 234 -10.09 -9.01 -4.42
CA GLU A 234 -10.08 -8.98 -2.95
C GLU A 234 -8.93 -8.17 -2.34
N LEU A 235 -7.83 -8.02 -3.09
CA LEU A 235 -6.66 -7.24 -2.65
C LEU A 235 -6.97 -5.79 -2.31
N LYS A 236 -8.00 -5.20 -2.95
CA LYS A 236 -8.41 -3.81 -2.67
C LYS A 236 -9.04 -3.67 -1.29
N THR A 237 -9.79 -4.69 -0.87
CA THR A 237 -10.52 -4.75 0.40
C THR A 237 -9.60 -5.14 1.55
N TYR A 238 -8.71 -6.11 1.35
CA TYR A 238 -7.89 -6.69 2.43
C TYR A 238 -6.40 -6.36 2.31
N ARG A 239 -6.07 -5.07 2.29
CA ARG A 239 -4.70 -4.57 2.10
C ARG A 239 -3.71 -4.93 3.22
N LYS A 240 -4.20 -5.30 4.41
CA LYS A 240 -3.35 -5.73 5.54
C LYS A 240 -2.60 -7.02 5.25
N THR A 241 -3.19 -7.92 4.45
CA THR A 241 -2.59 -9.23 4.20
C THR A 241 -1.77 -9.19 2.92
N ARG A 242 -0.48 -9.52 3.02
CA ARG A 242 0.34 -9.67 1.82
C ARG A 242 0.09 -11.01 1.16
N ILE A 243 -0.27 -10.99 -0.11
CA ILE A 243 -0.42 -12.21 -0.91
C ILE A 243 0.88 -12.43 -1.70
N ALA A 244 1.40 -13.64 -1.63
CA ALA A 244 2.56 -14.06 -2.40
C ALA A 244 2.24 -15.36 -3.13
N SER A 245 2.73 -15.51 -4.36
CA SER A 245 2.64 -16.77 -5.10
C SER A 245 4.00 -17.44 -5.22
N VAL A 246 4.00 -18.77 -5.13
CA VAL A 246 5.18 -19.60 -5.21
C VAL A 246 4.94 -20.77 -6.17
N ASP A 247 5.89 -20.97 -7.08
CA ASP A 247 5.90 -22.14 -7.96
C ASP A 247 6.46 -23.34 -7.20
N THR A 248 5.56 -24.26 -6.83
CA THR A 248 5.93 -25.44 -6.03
C THR A 248 6.63 -26.54 -6.84
N SER A 249 6.75 -26.38 -8.17
CA SER A 249 7.62 -27.23 -8.98
C SER A 249 9.11 -26.92 -8.74
N PHE A 250 9.42 -25.69 -8.31
CA PHE A 250 10.78 -25.21 -8.04
C PHE A 250 11.05 -24.99 -6.55
N TRP A 251 10.02 -24.69 -5.76
CA TRP A 251 10.13 -24.39 -4.34
C TRP A 251 9.35 -25.39 -3.49
N GLU A 252 9.93 -25.83 -2.37
CA GLU A 252 9.27 -26.63 -1.36
C GLU A 252 8.82 -25.74 -0.19
N ILE A 253 7.53 -25.84 0.17
CA ILE A 253 6.97 -25.19 1.37
C ILE A 253 7.14 -26.15 2.55
N ASN A 254 8.15 -25.91 3.39
CA ASN A 254 8.43 -26.72 4.56
C ASN A 254 7.71 -26.16 5.80
N THR A 255 6.80 -26.96 6.34
CA THR A 255 6.02 -26.67 7.56
C THR A 255 6.34 -27.69 8.67
N SER A 256 5.87 -27.45 9.90
CA SER A 256 5.96 -28.45 10.98
C SER A 256 5.07 -29.67 10.68
N GLU A 257 5.40 -30.83 11.25
CA GLU A 257 4.64 -32.08 11.03
C GLU A 257 3.16 -31.94 11.43
N GLU A 258 2.89 -31.23 12.54
CA GLU A 258 1.54 -30.88 13.00
C GLU A 258 0.73 -30.18 11.90
N VAL A 259 1.34 -29.21 11.23
CA VAL A 259 0.73 -28.42 10.16
C VAL A 259 0.60 -29.24 8.87
N LYS A 260 1.59 -30.10 8.56
CA LYS A 260 1.51 -31.02 7.41
C LYS A 260 0.36 -32.01 7.54
N SER A 261 0.02 -32.42 8.75
CA SER A 261 -1.06 -33.39 8.98
C SER A 261 -2.46 -32.85 8.65
N VAL A 262 -2.65 -31.54 8.71
CA VAL A 262 -3.93 -30.87 8.39
C VAL A 262 -3.94 -30.21 7.00
N MET A 263 -2.83 -30.29 6.26
CA MET A 263 -2.72 -29.71 4.94
C MET A 263 -3.66 -30.44 3.98
N PRO A 264 -4.61 -29.75 3.32
CA PRO A 264 -5.48 -30.39 2.35
C PRO A 264 -4.68 -30.85 1.13
N LYS A 265 -5.25 -31.77 0.36
CA LYS A 265 -4.69 -32.12 -0.95
C LYS A 265 -4.74 -30.88 -1.84
N GLU A 266 -3.71 -30.71 -2.68
CA GLU A 266 -3.64 -29.64 -3.67
C GLU A 266 -4.88 -29.73 -4.58
N ASP A 267 -5.61 -28.62 -4.70
CA ASP A 267 -6.75 -28.54 -5.60
C ASP A 267 -6.27 -28.64 -7.06
N PRO A 268 -6.92 -29.46 -7.91
CA PRO A 268 -6.46 -29.66 -9.28
C PRO A 268 -6.56 -28.39 -10.15
N ASP A 269 -7.46 -27.47 -9.84
CA ASP A 269 -7.71 -26.26 -10.61
C ASP A 269 -6.98 -25.03 -10.09
N TYR A 270 -6.83 -24.91 -8.77
CA TYR A 270 -6.26 -23.71 -8.15
C TYR A 270 -4.93 -23.98 -7.42
N GLY A 271 -4.75 -25.15 -6.81
CA GLY A 271 -3.57 -25.47 -6.01
C GLY A 271 -3.80 -25.33 -4.50
N LEU A 272 -2.89 -24.68 -3.78
CA LEU A 272 -2.92 -24.54 -2.33
C LEU A 272 -2.86 -23.07 -1.90
N ALA A 273 -3.82 -22.64 -1.08
CA ALA A 273 -3.76 -21.36 -0.37
C ALA A 273 -3.53 -21.58 1.13
N MET A 274 -2.44 -21.00 1.65
CA MET A 274 -2.03 -21.12 3.05
C MET A 274 -1.87 -19.72 3.66
N CYS A 275 -2.65 -19.39 4.68
CA CYS A 275 -2.45 -18.17 5.46
C CYS A 275 -1.52 -18.45 6.65
N VAL A 276 -0.60 -17.53 6.90
CA VAL A 276 0.32 -17.58 8.04
C VAL A 276 0.25 -16.26 8.80
N VAL A 277 0.01 -16.34 10.11
CA VAL A 277 -0.13 -15.16 10.98
C VAL A 277 0.74 -15.30 12.23
N LYS A 278 1.53 -14.26 12.55
CA LYS A 278 2.27 -14.14 13.81
C LYS A 278 1.27 -13.90 14.94
N VAL A 279 1.24 -14.79 15.92
CA VAL A 279 0.41 -14.63 17.12
C VAL A 279 1.10 -13.61 18.03
N GLY A 280 0.56 -12.40 18.09
CA GLY A 280 1.01 -11.36 19.02
C GLY A 280 0.55 -11.65 20.45
N LYS A 281 1.31 -11.16 21.43
CA LYS A 281 0.98 -11.29 22.86
C LYS A 281 0.02 -10.17 23.26
N GLY A 282 -1.22 -10.21 22.74
CA GLY A 282 -2.26 -9.23 23.06
C GLY A 282 -2.29 -7.98 22.17
N ASP A 283 -3.50 -7.54 21.85
CA ASP A 283 -3.90 -6.15 21.59
C ASP A 283 -3.55 -5.49 20.26
N GLY A 284 -3.06 -6.23 19.27
CA GLY A 284 -3.10 -5.77 17.87
C GLY A 284 -2.12 -4.66 17.51
N LEU A 285 -1.50 -4.00 18.47
CA LEU A 285 -0.37 -3.11 18.23
C LEU A 285 0.85 -3.98 17.95
N PRO A 286 1.70 -3.62 16.97
CA PRO A 286 3.07 -4.04 17.06
C PRO A 286 3.57 -3.51 18.41
N GLU A 287 3.72 -4.39 19.40
CA GLU A 287 4.72 -4.20 20.44
C GLU A 287 5.95 -3.75 19.66
N ASP A 288 6.50 -2.58 19.97
CA ASP A 288 7.72 -2.08 19.36
C ASP A 288 8.67 -3.26 19.37
N ASP A 289 8.78 -3.98 18.24
CA ASP A 289 9.42 -5.28 18.16
C ASP A 289 10.85 -4.91 18.53
N GLU A 290 11.22 -5.13 19.80
CA GLU A 290 12.52 -4.76 20.35
C GLU A 290 13.50 -5.22 19.30
N GLU A 291 14.12 -4.25 18.62
CA GLU A 291 14.92 -4.48 17.44
C GLU A 291 15.82 -5.64 17.79
N GLU A 292 15.52 -6.81 17.20
CA GLU A 292 16.14 -8.08 17.57
C GLU A 292 17.64 -7.87 17.41
N ASP A 293 18.32 -7.62 18.54
CA ASP A 293 19.52 -6.81 18.64
C ASP A 293 20.36 -6.96 17.39
N GLY A 294 20.07 -6.09 16.42
CA GLY A 294 20.99 -5.78 15.37
C GLY A 294 22.07 -5.04 16.13
N GLU A 295 22.96 -5.79 16.75
CA GLU A 295 24.25 -5.36 17.26
C GLU A 295 24.95 -4.76 16.05
N SER A 296 24.53 -3.54 15.72
CA SER A 296 25.24 -2.58 14.93
C SER A 296 26.41 -2.25 15.82
N LYS A 297 27.39 -3.16 15.81
CA LYS A 297 28.76 -2.81 16.07
C LYS A 297 29.01 -1.66 15.12
N GLY A 298 28.86 -0.44 15.64
CA GLY A 298 29.45 0.73 15.03
C GLY A 298 30.90 0.32 14.84
N VAL A 299 31.26 0.01 13.61
CA VAL A 299 32.63 -0.31 13.23
C VAL A 299 33.36 1.02 13.35
N LYS A 300 33.70 1.41 14.58
CA LYS A 300 34.92 2.18 14.80
C LYS A 300 36.01 1.28 14.25
N GLU A 301 36.65 1.75 13.19
CA GLU A 301 37.77 1.08 12.57
C GLU A 301 38.91 1.02 13.59
N LYS A 302 38.85 -0.01 14.45
CA LYS A 302 39.89 -0.30 15.43
C LYS A 302 41.16 -0.63 14.65
N THR A 303 42.27 -0.03 15.04
CA THR A 303 43.59 -0.34 14.49
C THR A 303 43.90 -1.82 14.67
N GLU A 304 44.72 -2.40 13.79
CA GLU A 304 45.09 -3.83 13.88
C GLU A 304 45.61 -4.22 15.26
N GLU A 305 46.28 -3.29 15.95
CA GLU A 305 46.83 -3.50 17.28
C GLU A 305 45.75 -3.64 18.36
N GLU A 306 44.70 -2.82 18.32
CA GLU A 306 43.53 -2.97 19.20
C GLU A 306 42.77 -4.28 18.93
N LYS A 307 42.61 -4.67 17.66
CA LYS A 307 41.98 -5.95 17.29
C LYS A 307 42.76 -7.15 17.84
N ARG A 308 44.10 -7.08 17.85
CA ARG A 308 44.98 -8.16 18.34
C ARG A 308 45.01 -8.23 19.87
N ALA A 309 44.95 -7.09 20.56
CA ALA A 309 44.83 -7.03 22.01
C ALA A 309 43.46 -7.54 22.50
N GLU A 310 42.39 -7.16 21.81
CA GLU A 310 41.03 -7.58 22.13
C GLU A 310 40.82 -9.08 21.85
N ALA A 311 41.41 -9.62 20.77
CA ALA A 311 41.40 -11.07 20.50
C ALA A 311 42.12 -11.88 21.58
N LYS A 312 43.27 -11.39 22.09
CA LYS A 312 43.99 -12.06 23.18
C LYS A 312 43.22 -11.99 24.51
N LYS A 313 42.55 -10.87 24.79
CA LYS A 313 41.73 -10.72 26.00
C LYS A 313 40.49 -11.62 25.93
N ALA A 314 39.79 -11.64 24.79
CA ALA A 314 38.63 -12.49 24.56
C ALA A 314 38.98 -13.99 24.65
N PHE A 315 40.15 -14.41 24.15
CA PHE A 315 40.59 -15.81 24.26
C PHE A 315 40.88 -16.20 25.72
N LYS A 316 41.43 -15.28 26.52
CA LYS A 316 41.74 -15.52 27.94
C LYS A 316 40.48 -15.52 28.82
N GLU A 317 39.52 -14.64 28.55
CA GLU A 317 38.22 -14.62 29.25
C GLU A 317 37.35 -15.83 28.88
N LYS A 318 37.35 -16.26 27.62
CA LYS A 318 36.57 -17.42 27.17
C LYS A 318 37.13 -18.75 27.70
N ALA A 319 38.45 -18.83 27.92
CA ALA A 319 39.07 -19.96 28.61
C ALA A 319 38.79 -19.97 30.12
N ALA A 320 38.62 -18.81 30.75
CA ALA A 320 38.27 -18.70 32.17
C ALA A 320 36.77 -18.93 32.43
N SER A 321 35.88 -18.53 31.51
CA SER A 321 34.43 -18.74 31.67
C SER A 321 33.98 -20.17 31.37
N ALA A 322 34.73 -20.93 30.57
CA ALA A 322 34.42 -22.34 30.27
C ALA A 322 34.58 -23.29 31.49
N ALA A 323 35.25 -22.84 32.56
CA ALA A 323 35.47 -23.64 33.77
C ALA A 323 34.46 -23.35 34.91
N ALA A 324 33.56 -22.37 34.76
CA ALA A 324 32.68 -21.89 35.84
C ALA A 324 31.17 -21.99 35.53
N GLU A 325 30.78 -22.72 34.47
CA GLU A 325 29.41 -22.68 33.93
C GLU A 325 28.66 -24.03 34.07
N SER A 326 28.80 -24.71 35.22
CA SER A 326 28.02 -25.93 35.53
C SER A 326 26.72 -25.70 36.30
N ASP A 327 26.49 -24.51 36.86
CA ASP A 327 25.35 -24.24 37.77
C ASP A 327 24.64 -22.91 37.50
N LYS A 328 24.45 -22.55 36.21
CA LYS A 328 23.48 -21.49 35.87
C LYS A 328 22.07 -22.09 35.81
N PRO A 329 21.11 -21.58 36.60
CA PRO A 329 19.71 -22.00 36.48
C PRO A 329 19.26 -21.78 35.04
N ALA A 330 18.63 -22.80 34.45
CA ALA A 330 18.19 -22.81 33.06
C ALA A 330 17.51 -21.47 32.71
N ALA A 331 18.23 -20.65 31.95
CA ALA A 331 17.74 -19.34 31.50
C ALA A 331 16.35 -19.55 30.90
N GLY A 332 15.34 -18.89 31.48
CA GLY A 332 13.94 -19.09 31.14
C GLY A 332 13.78 -19.14 29.63
N LYS A 333 13.22 -20.25 29.12
CA LYS A 333 12.93 -20.41 27.68
C LYS A 333 12.18 -19.16 27.23
N LYS A 334 12.86 -18.28 26.48
CA LYS A 334 12.23 -17.14 25.82
C LYS A 334 11.03 -17.73 25.08
N SER A 335 9.82 -17.31 25.45
CA SER A 335 8.59 -17.82 24.86
C SER A 335 8.71 -17.62 23.35
N GLY A 336 8.87 -18.72 22.59
CA GLY A 336 9.08 -18.66 21.15
C GLY A 336 7.94 -17.91 20.48
N LYS A 337 8.25 -17.20 19.39
CA LYS A 337 7.25 -16.55 18.53
C LYS A 337 6.31 -17.65 18.00
N LYS A 338 5.01 -17.58 18.33
CA LYS A 338 3.99 -18.53 17.86
C LYS A 338 3.36 -18.05 16.56
N TRP A 339 2.94 -18.99 15.72
CA TRP A 339 2.34 -18.74 14.41
C TRP A 339 1.04 -19.52 14.27
N ARG A 340 -0.02 -18.88 13.77
CA ARG A 340 -1.27 -19.52 13.33
C ARG A 340 -1.20 -19.78 11.84
N ILE A 341 -1.58 -20.98 11.43
CA ILE A 341 -1.58 -21.40 10.02
C ILE A 341 -2.94 -22.00 9.67
N GLY A 342 -3.56 -21.43 8.65
CA GLY A 342 -4.80 -21.91 8.07
C GLY A 342 -4.60 -22.30 6.60
N TYR A 343 -5.46 -23.20 6.12
CA TYR A 343 -5.54 -23.56 4.70
C TYR A 343 -6.94 -23.27 4.19
N LEU A 344 -7.02 -22.76 2.96
CA LEU A 344 -8.30 -22.64 2.27
C LEU A 344 -8.80 -24.06 1.95
N LYS A 345 -10.06 -24.34 2.29
CA LYS A 345 -10.68 -25.65 2.07
C LYS A 345 -11.52 -25.70 0.78
N ASP A 346 -12.03 -24.55 0.37
CA ASP A 346 -12.95 -24.40 -0.75
C ASP A 346 -12.58 -23.15 -1.56
N TRP A 347 -12.58 -23.27 -2.88
CA TRP A 347 -12.25 -22.20 -3.83
C TRP A 347 -13.50 -21.55 -4.43
N GLU A 348 -14.69 -22.07 -4.13
CA GLU A 348 -15.95 -21.58 -4.69
C GLU A 348 -16.55 -20.42 -3.88
N GLY A 349 -17.34 -19.59 -4.56
CA GLY A 349 -18.10 -18.49 -3.95
C GLY A 349 -17.24 -17.49 -3.18
N ASP A 350 -17.70 -17.13 -1.98
CA ASP A 350 -17.06 -16.13 -1.12
C ASP A 350 -15.92 -16.70 -0.24
N ALA A 351 -15.69 -18.02 -0.28
CA ALA A 351 -14.72 -18.68 0.60
C ALA A 351 -13.29 -18.10 0.50
N PRO A 352 -12.75 -17.77 -0.69
CA PRO A 352 -11.45 -17.11 -0.79
C PRO A 352 -11.41 -15.75 -0.09
N GLY A 353 -12.47 -14.94 -0.22
CA GLY A 353 -12.59 -13.62 0.40
C GLY A 353 -12.71 -13.69 1.92
N GLU A 354 -13.54 -14.62 2.43
CA GLU A 354 -13.65 -14.88 3.88
C GLU A 354 -12.34 -15.39 4.48
N PHE A 355 -11.64 -16.27 3.77
CA PHE A 355 -10.34 -16.77 4.20
C PHE A 355 -9.29 -15.66 4.26
N LEU A 356 -9.27 -14.75 3.28
CA LEU A 356 -8.37 -13.59 3.27
C LEU A 356 -8.71 -12.60 4.38
N ARG A 357 -10.01 -12.38 4.65
CA ARG A 357 -10.50 -11.58 5.78
C ARG A 357 -10.02 -12.15 7.12
N ALA A 358 -10.21 -13.45 7.34
CA ALA A 358 -9.74 -14.15 8.52
C ALA A 358 -8.21 -14.04 8.66
N CYS A 359 -7.48 -14.18 7.56
CA CYS A 359 -6.03 -14.01 7.50
C CYS A 359 -5.58 -12.62 7.97
N GLY A 360 -6.28 -11.56 7.52
CA GLY A 360 -6.00 -10.17 7.92
C GLY A 360 -6.41 -9.86 9.37
N ALA A 361 -7.41 -10.57 9.90
CA ALA A 361 -7.94 -10.37 11.25
C ALA A 361 -7.11 -11.03 12.36
N GLY A 362 -6.06 -11.79 12.02
CA GLY A 362 -5.25 -12.51 13.02
C GLY A 362 -5.32 -14.04 12.91
N GLY A 363 -6.10 -14.54 11.94
CA GLY A 363 -6.40 -15.95 11.76
C GLY A 363 -7.54 -16.44 12.65
N ASP A 364 -8.21 -17.49 12.20
CA ASP A 364 -9.29 -18.17 12.93
C ASP A 364 -8.74 -18.96 14.13
N GLU A 365 -9.56 -19.15 15.17
CA GLU A 365 -9.18 -19.93 16.35
C GLU A 365 -9.00 -21.42 16.04
N SER A 366 -9.66 -21.93 14.99
CA SER A 366 -9.54 -23.30 14.49
C SER A 366 -8.23 -23.58 13.74
N TRP A 367 -7.43 -22.54 13.45
CA TRP A 367 -6.17 -22.69 12.74
C TRP A 367 -5.07 -23.28 13.62
N GLN A 368 -4.15 -24.02 13.01
CA GLN A 368 -3.09 -24.69 13.74
C GLN A 368 -2.07 -23.69 14.28
N VAL A 369 -1.76 -23.79 15.57
CA VAL A 369 -0.72 -22.98 16.21
C VAL A 369 0.58 -23.77 16.26
N THR A 370 1.66 -23.20 15.73
CA THR A 370 2.99 -23.80 15.70
C THR A 370 4.05 -22.83 16.20
N ASP A 371 5.09 -23.35 16.84
CA ASP A 371 6.28 -22.57 17.20
C ASP A 371 7.22 -22.35 16.01
N LYS A 372 7.07 -23.15 14.95
CA LYS A 372 7.91 -23.09 13.75
C LYS A 372 7.17 -22.38 12.62
N ARG A 373 7.75 -21.28 12.19
CA ARG A 373 7.32 -20.59 10.98
C ARG A 373 7.54 -21.46 9.73
N PRO A 374 6.61 -21.45 8.75
CA PRO A 374 6.86 -22.04 7.44
C PRO A 374 8.10 -21.46 6.76
N GLU A 375 8.83 -22.30 6.03
CA GLU A 375 9.98 -21.91 5.22
C GLU A 375 9.77 -22.33 3.77
N VAL A 376 10.13 -21.46 2.82
CA VAL A 376 10.17 -21.80 1.41
C VAL A 376 11.63 -22.05 1.01
N ARG A 377 11.93 -23.25 0.51
CA ARG A 377 13.29 -23.70 0.14
C ARG A 377 13.33 -24.09 -1.33
N VAL A 378 14.45 -23.84 -2.00
CA VAL A 378 14.64 -24.26 -3.39
C VAL A 378 14.72 -25.78 -3.43
N ILE A 379 13.94 -26.42 -4.29
CA ILE A 379 14.09 -27.85 -4.59
C ILE A 379 15.42 -28.00 -5.34
N PRO A 380 16.41 -28.72 -4.79
CA PRO A 380 17.68 -28.90 -5.47
C PRO A 380 17.40 -29.59 -6.83
N SER A 381 17.83 -28.96 -7.91
CA SER A 381 17.74 -29.58 -9.23
C SER A 381 18.54 -30.88 -9.20
N LYS A 382 17.97 -31.96 -9.74
CA LYS A 382 18.74 -33.20 -9.92
C LYS A 382 19.99 -32.83 -10.72
N PRO A 383 21.20 -33.18 -10.25
CA PRO A 383 22.42 -32.82 -10.95
C PRO A 383 22.32 -33.31 -12.38
N LYS A 384 22.32 -32.38 -13.34
CA LYS A 384 22.32 -32.74 -14.75
C LYS A 384 23.62 -33.48 -15.01
N VAL A 385 23.53 -34.76 -15.34
CA VAL A 385 24.68 -35.55 -15.78
C VAL A 385 25.12 -34.97 -17.12
N VAL A 386 26.05 -34.03 -17.09
CA VAL A 386 26.70 -33.54 -18.29
C VAL A 386 27.56 -34.69 -18.79
N LYS A 387 27.04 -35.43 -19.78
CA LYS A 387 27.87 -36.36 -20.54
C LYS A 387 28.99 -35.50 -21.11
N ARG A 388 30.23 -35.73 -20.65
CA ARG A 388 31.41 -35.12 -21.26
C ARG A 388 31.27 -35.35 -22.77
N PRO A 389 31.42 -34.31 -23.62
CA PRO A 389 31.55 -34.54 -25.05
C PRO A 389 32.61 -35.61 -25.19
N GLY A 390 32.21 -36.76 -25.75
CA GLY A 390 33.09 -37.91 -25.84
C GLY A 390 34.39 -37.41 -26.42
N ARG A 391 35.50 -37.58 -25.69
CA ARG A 391 36.81 -37.49 -26.33
C ARG A 391 36.75 -38.59 -27.37
N GLY A 392 36.37 -38.22 -28.60
CA GLY A 392 36.51 -39.05 -29.76
C GLY A 392 37.95 -39.50 -29.73
N ARG A 393 38.16 -40.75 -29.33
CA ARG A 393 39.43 -41.43 -29.43
C ARG A 393 39.56 -41.73 -30.93
N GLY A 394 39.72 -40.66 -31.71
CA GLY A 394 40.12 -40.71 -33.10
C GLY A 394 41.56 -41.17 -33.12
N GLY A 395 41.73 -42.49 -33.01
CA GLY A 395 42.89 -43.15 -33.56
C GLY A 395 42.97 -42.81 -35.05
N ALA A 396 44.22 -42.59 -35.45
CA ALA A 396 44.69 -42.18 -36.75
C ALA A 396 44.12 -42.95 -37.95
N ALA A 397 44.25 -42.27 -39.10
CA ALA A 397 44.29 -42.75 -40.48
C ALA A 397 42.95 -42.83 -41.23
N ALA A 398 42.69 -41.81 -42.05
CA ALA A 398 42.68 -41.97 -43.50
C ALA A 398 42.67 -40.59 -44.17
N ASP A 399 43.74 -40.32 -44.91
CA ASP A 399 43.86 -39.24 -45.88
C ASP A 399 42.75 -39.34 -46.95
N ALA A 400 41.98 -38.27 -47.13
CA ALA A 400 41.31 -37.93 -48.39
C ALA A 400 40.80 -36.47 -48.36
N ALA A 401 41.67 -35.57 -48.79
CA ALA A 401 41.42 -34.55 -49.81
C ALA A 401 40.03 -33.87 -49.94
N VAL A 402 40.05 -32.53 -49.81
CA VAL A 402 39.50 -31.51 -50.74
C VAL A 402 38.09 -30.94 -50.50
N GLY A 403 38.05 -29.59 -50.41
CA GLY A 403 36.90 -28.68 -50.58
C GLY A 403 36.40 -28.10 -49.25
N GLY A 404 36.68 -26.84 -48.88
CA GLY A 404 35.85 -25.66 -49.21
C GLY A 404 34.53 -25.73 -48.41
N ASP A 405 34.25 -24.94 -47.38
CA ASP A 405 34.16 -23.48 -47.39
C ASP A 405 34.43 -22.85 -46.00
N ASP A 406 34.89 -21.61 -46.06
CA ASP A 406 35.32 -20.74 -44.99
C ASP A 406 34.10 -20.10 -44.29
N ASP A 407 33.68 -20.65 -43.14
CA ASP A 407 32.60 -20.07 -42.33
C ASP A 407 33.15 -19.43 -41.04
N GLY A 408 33.84 -18.29 -41.22
CA GLY A 408 33.59 -17.06 -40.47
C GLY A 408 33.65 -17.02 -38.94
N THR A 409 34.07 -18.08 -38.22
CA THR A 409 34.05 -18.09 -36.75
C THR A 409 35.32 -17.49 -36.14
N ARG A 410 35.29 -16.16 -36.06
CA ARG A 410 36.22 -15.30 -35.33
C ARG A 410 36.27 -15.70 -33.85
N LYS A 411 37.41 -16.27 -33.43
CA LYS A 411 37.80 -16.48 -32.03
C LYS A 411 37.84 -15.14 -31.28
N GLY A 412 37.18 -15.08 -30.12
CA GLY A 412 37.46 -14.04 -29.13
C GLY A 412 36.30 -13.55 -28.26
N GLY A 413 35.38 -14.42 -27.83
CA GLY A 413 34.36 -14.05 -26.85
C GLY A 413 34.42 -14.97 -25.63
N LYS A 414 34.75 -14.42 -24.46
CA LYS A 414 34.62 -15.11 -23.16
C LYS A 414 33.20 -15.68 -23.03
N GLU A 415 33.06 -16.98 -23.14
CA GLU A 415 31.78 -17.68 -22.92
C GLU A 415 31.31 -17.43 -21.49
N ARG A 416 30.28 -16.59 -21.36
CA ARG A 416 29.45 -16.48 -20.17
C ARG A 416 28.62 -17.76 -20.07
N ILE A 417 29.08 -18.69 -19.25
CA ILE A 417 28.28 -19.81 -18.74
C ILE A 417 27.07 -19.21 -18.00
N GLY A 418 25.86 -19.37 -18.55
CA GLY A 418 24.61 -18.97 -17.88
C GLY A 418 23.53 -18.32 -18.74
N ARG A 419 23.61 -18.34 -20.08
CA ARG A 419 22.50 -17.86 -20.92
C ARG A 419 21.46 -18.98 -21.06
N ARG A 420 20.31 -18.80 -20.41
CA ARG A 420 19.09 -19.59 -20.59
C ARG A 420 18.67 -19.47 -22.05
N GLU A 421 18.31 -20.59 -22.69
CA GLU A 421 17.71 -20.59 -24.02
C GLU A 421 16.51 -19.64 -24.01
N GLU A 422 16.60 -18.58 -24.81
CA GLU A 422 15.51 -17.67 -25.09
C GLU A 422 14.47 -18.49 -25.86
N LYS A 423 13.45 -18.95 -25.12
CA LYS A 423 12.26 -19.55 -25.70
C LYS A 423 11.63 -18.48 -26.60
N SER A 424 11.39 -18.88 -27.85
CA SER A 424 10.71 -18.12 -28.89
C SER A 424 9.67 -17.16 -28.34
N LYS A 425 9.91 -15.89 -28.61
CA LYS A 425 8.96 -14.78 -28.45
C LYS A 425 7.86 -14.99 -29.49
N GLU A 426 6.90 -15.85 -29.16
CA GLU A 426 5.58 -15.79 -29.80
C GLU A 426 4.90 -14.51 -29.29
N GLU A 427 4.25 -13.84 -30.23
CA GLU A 427 3.65 -12.52 -30.16
C GLU A 427 2.59 -12.46 -29.05
N GLU A 428 2.87 -11.73 -27.97
CA GLU A 428 1.85 -11.06 -27.17
C GLU A 428 1.95 -9.58 -27.52
N ASP A 429 1.14 -9.20 -28.51
CA ASP A 429 0.63 -7.86 -28.73
C ASP A 429 -0.21 -7.47 -27.51
N ASP A 430 0.40 -6.77 -26.56
CA ASP A 430 -0.31 -5.96 -25.57
C ASP A 430 0.09 -4.51 -25.82
N GLU A 431 -0.65 -3.88 -26.73
CA GLU A 431 -0.74 -2.45 -26.93
C GLU A 431 -1.22 -1.77 -25.63
N ASP A 432 -0.29 -1.35 -24.79
CA ASP A 432 -0.52 -0.29 -23.79
C ASP A 432 0.41 0.90 -24.13
N ASP A 433 0.35 1.35 -25.39
CA ASP A 433 0.79 2.70 -25.78
C ASP A 433 -0.29 3.68 -25.32
N GLU A 434 -0.13 4.25 -24.13
CA GLU A 434 -0.89 5.45 -23.75
C GLU A 434 -0.54 6.58 -24.74
N PRO A 435 -1.50 7.11 -25.52
CA PRO A 435 -1.22 8.24 -26.37
C PRO A 435 -0.85 9.43 -25.49
N ALA A 436 0.28 10.08 -25.82
CA ALA A 436 0.66 11.36 -25.25
C ALA A 436 -0.52 12.34 -25.34
N PRO A 437 -0.84 13.12 -24.29
CA PRO A 437 -1.94 14.07 -24.34
C PRO A 437 -1.61 15.14 -25.38
N GLY A 438 -2.29 15.04 -26.53
CA GLY A 438 -2.31 16.06 -27.56
C GLY A 438 -2.94 17.33 -27.01
N GLU A 439 -2.25 18.44 -27.23
CA GLU A 439 -2.74 19.79 -27.04
C GLU A 439 -3.95 19.99 -27.97
N GLY A 440 -5.15 20.03 -27.39
CA GLY A 440 -6.39 20.42 -28.07
C GLY A 440 -6.89 21.73 -27.48
N GLU A 441 -6.50 22.84 -28.09
CA GLU A 441 -7.29 24.07 -28.11
C GLU A 441 -8.53 23.85 -28.99
N GLU A 442 -9.71 24.12 -28.45
CA GLU A 442 -10.96 24.58 -29.10
C GLU A 442 -12.06 24.40 -28.01
N GLY A 443 -12.74 25.41 -27.50
CA GLY A 443 -13.41 26.48 -28.23
C GLY A 443 -14.83 26.02 -28.57
N GLY A 444 -15.76 26.10 -27.61
CA GLY A 444 -17.14 25.66 -27.81
C GLY A 444 -18.05 26.07 -26.66
N GLU A 445 -18.56 27.30 -26.75
CA GLU A 445 -19.80 27.74 -26.11
C GLU A 445 -20.98 26.98 -26.74
N GLU A 446 -22.03 26.70 -25.96
CA GLU A 446 -23.46 26.56 -26.33
C GLU A 446 -24.17 25.80 -25.19
N GLU A 447 -24.85 26.52 -24.31
CA GLU A 447 -26.29 26.83 -24.35
C GLU A 447 -27.14 25.73 -23.69
N GLU A 448 -27.68 26.12 -22.53
CA GLU A 448 -28.70 25.41 -21.77
C GLU A 448 -30.03 25.46 -22.54
N GLU A 449 -30.62 24.31 -22.84
CA GLU A 449 -32.06 24.23 -23.06
C GLU A 449 -32.72 23.21 -22.14
N ASN A 450 -33.67 23.75 -21.39
CA ASN A 450 -34.65 23.08 -20.57
C ASN A 450 -35.44 22.04 -21.38
N LEU A 451 -35.63 20.85 -20.84
CA LEU A 451 -36.84 20.09 -21.12
C LEU A 451 -37.51 19.63 -19.82
N PHE A 452 -38.50 20.43 -19.44
CA PHE A 452 -39.65 20.03 -18.64
C PHE A 452 -40.36 18.86 -19.34
N GLY A 453 -40.67 17.81 -18.58
CA GLY A 453 -41.60 16.74 -18.96
C GLY A 453 -42.55 16.50 -17.80
N GLU A 454 -43.68 17.20 -17.82
CA GLU A 454 -44.86 16.94 -16.99
C GLU A 454 -45.75 15.86 -17.65
N GLU A 455 -46.65 15.30 -16.82
CA GLU A 455 -47.87 14.52 -17.15
C GLU A 455 -47.68 13.08 -17.68
N GLU A 456 -48.45 12.05 -17.31
CA GLU A 456 -49.64 11.84 -16.47
C GLU A 456 -49.67 10.33 -16.11
N ASN A 457 -49.90 9.94 -14.86
CA ASN A 457 -51.17 9.49 -14.28
C ASN A 457 -51.79 8.16 -14.79
N SER A 458 -52.31 7.41 -13.82
CA SER A 458 -53.32 6.33 -13.83
C SER A 458 -52.84 4.87 -13.89
N GLY A 459 -53.26 4.08 -12.89
CA GLY A 459 -53.16 2.62 -12.96
C GLY A 459 -53.25 1.86 -11.63
N GLU A 460 -54.24 2.17 -10.82
CA GLU A 460 -54.72 1.33 -9.70
C GLU A 460 -55.13 -0.07 -10.20
N THR A 461 -54.71 -1.15 -9.53
CA THR A 461 -55.61 -2.20 -9.03
C THR A 461 -54.86 -3.21 -8.16
N ALA A 462 -55.49 -3.51 -7.03
CA ALA A 462 -55.21 -4.61 -6.12
C ALA A 462 -55.87 -5.92 -6.59
N GLY A 463 -55.45 -7.01 -5.95
CA GLY A 463 -56.12 -8.31 -5.96
C GLY A 463 -55.35 -9.36 -6.76
N ASP A 464 -55.39 -10.64 -6.44
CA ASP A 464 -55.92 -11.38 -5.31
C ASP A 464 -55.32 -12.80 -5.46
N GLU A 465 -55.47 -13.62 -4.44
CA GLU A 465 -55.09 -15.04 -4.34
C GLU A 465 -55.26 -15.90 -5.61
N VAL A 466 -54.30 -16.82 -5.87
CA VAL A 466 -54.49 -18.29 -5.91
C VAL A 466 -53.20 -18.98 -5.44
#